data_AF-A0A1F6TN74-F1
#
_entry.id   AF-A0A1F6TN74-F1
#
_cell.length_a   1.000
_cell.length_b   1.000
_cell.length_c   1.000
_cell.angle_alpha   90.00
_cell.angle_beta   90.00
_cell.angle_gamma   90.00
#
_symmetry.space_group_name_H-M   'P 1'
#
loop_
_entity.id
_entity.type
_entity.pdbx_description
1 polymer ?
#
loop_
_entity_poly.entity_id
_entity_poly.type
_entity_poly.pdbx_seq_one_letter_code
_entity_poly.pdbx_strand_id
1 'polypeptide(L)'
;MTALFAGLAGGAAEILWAGAYAAATPLAVADVGREITVSLWPALAAHAAAPWFGAALHLALSFVLAGAFVWAVRRPLARAGAAAVWATSLAVLAAVWALNFLVLLPVLNPAFVDLMPYPATLVSKLLFGAAMAAVLVARGNAVTARSGTSEYNGTLIGSAIRARRA
;
A
#
# COMPACT_ATOMS: atom_id res chain seq x y z
N MET A 1 -2.75 3.67 13.06
CA MET A 1 -2.70 4.87 12.19
C MET A 1 -1.70 4.76 11.05
N THR A 2 -0.41 4.42 11.30
CA THR A 2 0.59 4.32 10.22
C THR A 2 0.22 3.37 9.07
N ALA A 3 -0.34 2.20 9.38
CA ALA A 3 -0.82 1.26 8.36
C ALA A 3 -1.96 1.84 7.49
N LEU A 4 -2.83 2.70 8.06
CA LEU A 4 -3.92 3.33 7.31
C LEU A 4 -3.37 4.29 6.26
N PHE A 5 -2.42 5.15 6.64
CA PHE A 5 -1.77 6.06 5.68
C PHE A 5 -0.97 5.31 4.63
N ALA A 6 -0.31 4.21 5.02
CA ALA A 6 0.47 3.40 4.10
C ALA A 6 -0.44 2.69 3.07
N GLY A 7 -1.58 2.15 3.53
CA GLY A 7 -2.61 1.58 2.66
C GLY A 7 -3.27 2.62 1.77
N LEU A 8 -3.61 3.80 2.30
CA LEU A 8 -4.16 4.90 1.49
C LEU A 8 -3.19 5.33 0.39
N ALA A 9 -1.92 5.54 0.73
CA ALA A 9 -0.88 5.94 -0.22
C ALA A 9 -0.68 4.87 -1.30
N GLY A 10 -0.63 3.60 -0.92
CA GLY A 10 -0.54 2.49 -1.86
C GLY A 10 -1.75 2.41 -2.79
N GLY A 11 -2.95 2.42 -2.23
CA GLY A 11 -4.19 2.33 -3.00
C GLY A 11 -4.38 3.50 -3.96
N ALA A 12 -4.05 4.73 -3.51
CA ALA A 12 -4.06 5.92 -4.36
C ALA A 12 -3.03 5.83 -5.49
N ALA A 13 -1.83 5.30 -5.23
CA ALA A 13 -0.81 5.11 -6.27
C ALA A 13 -1.31 4.18 -7.40
N GLU A 14 -2.01 3.10 -7.07
CA GLU A 14 -2.61 2.22 -8.08
C GLU A 14 -3.72 2.91 -8.88
N ILE A 15 -4.60 3.67 -8.21
CA ILE A 15 -5.67 4.41 -8.90
C ILE A 15 -5.08 5.45 -9.85
N LEU A 16 -4.09 6.21 -9.40
CA LEU A 16 -3.40 7.21 -10.22
C LEU A 16 -2.68 6.55 -11.39
N TRP A 17 -2.04 5.41 -11.17
CA TRP A 17 -1.40 4.64 -12.23
C TRP A 17 -2.41 4.13 -13.27
N ALA A 18 -3.53 3.53 -12.83
CA ALA A 18 -4.59 3.07 -13.72
C ALA A 18 -5.17 4.24 -14.54
N GLY A 19 -5.36 5.41 -13.93
CA GLY A 19 -5.78 6.62 -14.62
C GLY A 19 -4.75 7.11 -15.65
N ALA A 20 -3.47 7.13 -15.28
CA ALA A 20 -2.38 7.52 -16.19
C ALA A 20 -2.24 6.54 -17.38
N TYR A 21 -2.37 5.24 -17.12
CA TYR A 21 -2.35 4.21 -18.16
C TYR A 21 -3.56 4.34 -19.10
N ALA A 22 -4.76 4.52 -18.56
CA ALA A 22 -5.97 4.76 -19.33
C ALA A 22 -5.87 6.02 -20.20
N ALA A 23 -5.23 7.08 -19.71
CA ALA A 23 -5.03 8.31 -20.48
C ALA A 23 -4.12 8.12 -21.72
N ALA A 24 -3.30 7.06 -21.74
CA ALA A 24 -2.38 6.74 -22.84
C ALA A 24 -2.86 5.58 -23.73
N THR A 25 -4.04 5.02 -23.48
CA THR A 25 -4.55 3.82 -24.15
C THR A 25 -6.05 3.93 -24.46
N PRO A 26 -6.65 3.02 -25.24
CA PRO A 26 -8.10 2.99 -25.45
C PRO A 26 -8.92 2.51 -24.23
N LEU A 27 -8.27 2.11 -23.13
CA LEU A 27 -8.93 1.60 -21.93
C LEU A 27 -9.65 2.73 -21.18
N ALA A 28 -10.93 2.54 -20.84
CA ALA A 28 -11.58 3.43 -19.90
C ALA A 28 -11.26 3.02 -18.45
N VAL A 29 -10.76 3.95 -17.64
CA VAL A 29 -10.45 3.66 -16.21
C VAL A 29 -11.68 3.19 -15.42
N ALA A 30 -12.88 3.57 -15.87
CA ALA A 30 -14.14 3.11 -15.28
C ALA A 30 -14.35 1.59 -15.42
N ASP A 31 -13.80 0.98 -16.46
CA ASP A 31 -13.90 -0.47 -16.69
C ASP A 31 -13.04 -1.23 -15.67
N VAL A 32 -11.88 -0.69 -15.29
CA VAL A 32 -11.07 -1.26 -14.20
C VAL A 32 -11.88 -1.30 -12.89
N GLY A 33 -12.53 -0.20 -12.53
CA GLY A 33 -13.41 -0.15 -11.35
C GLY A 33 -14.61 -1.09 -11.48
N ARG A 34 -15.20 -1.20 -12.67
CA ARG A 34 -16.31 -2.11 -12.95
C ARG A 34 -15.95 -3.55 -12.66
N GLU A 35 -14.84 -4.00 -13.24
CA GLU A 35 -14.43 -5.38 -13.18
C GLU A 35 -13.95 -5.79 -11.77
N ILE A 36 -13.43 -4.84 -10.98
CA ILE A 36 -13.21 -5.03 -9.55
C ILE A 36 -14.54 -5.34 -8.82
N THR A 37 -15.62 -4.61 -9.14
CA THR A 37 -16.96 -4.90 -8.58
C THR A 37 -17.49 -6.25 -9.03
N VAL A 38 -17.40 -6.54 -10.32
CA VAL A 38 -17.88 -7.79 -10.92
C VAL A 38 -17.20 -9.01 -10.29
N SER A 39 -15.92 -8.88 -9.90
CA SER A 39 -15.17 -9.95 -9.24
C SER A 39 -15.78 -10.43 -7.91
N LEU A 40 -16.59 -9.60 -7.23
CA LEU A 40 -17.33 -10.00 -6.03
C LEU A 40 -18.84 -10.08 -6.25
N TRP A 41 -19.38 -9.22 -7.10
CA TRP A 41 -20.81 -9.13 -7.38
C TRP A 41 -21.06 -9.10 -8.89
N PRO A 42 -21.02 -10.26 -9.57
CA PRO A 42 -21.25 -10.34 -11.01
C PRO A 42 -22.59 -9.73 -11.45
N ALA A 43 -23.62 -9.82 -10.60
CA ALA A 43 -24.94 -9.23 -10.84
C ALA A 43 -24.93 -7.70 -11.00
N LEU A 44 -23.87 -7.01 -10.56
CA LEU A 44 -23.73 -5.56 -10.67
C LEU A 44 -22.97 -5.10 -11.93
N ALA A 45 -22.66 -5.99 -12.88
CA ALA A 45 -21.90 -5.66 -14.08
C ALA A 45 -22.46 -4.46 -14.86
N ALA A 46 -23.78 -4.41 -15.05
CA ALA A 46 -24.45 -3.31 -15.77
C ALA A 46 -24.82 -2.11 -14.87
N HIS A 47 -24.52 -2.15 -13.57
CA HIS A 47 -24.94 -1.10 -12.65
C HIS A 47 -24.11 0.18 -12.86
N ALA A 48 -24.78 1.33 -13.01
CA ALA A 48 -24.10 2.61 -13.27
C ALA A 48 -23.05 2.97 -12.19
N ALA A 49 -23.32 2.62 -10.93
CA ALA A 49 -22.41 2.85 -9.80
C ALA A 49 -21.29 1.80 -9.65
N ALA A 50 -21.24 0.75 -10.46
CA ALA A 50 -20.23 -0.30 -10.30
C ALA A 50 -18.77 0.18 -10.41
N PRO A 51 -18.37 1.24 -11.15
CA PRO A 51 -16.97 1.72 -11.06
C PRO A 51 -16.64 2.25 -9.66
N TRP A 52 -17.59 2.92 -9.02
CA TRP A 52 -17.43 3.51 -7.69
C TRP A 52 -17.38 2.45 -6.59
N PHE A 53 -18.20 1.40 -6.69
CA PHE A 53 -18.11 0.26 -5.78
C PHE A 53 -16.74 -0.42 -5.86
N GLY A 54 -16.16 -0.54 -7.05
CA GLY A 54 -14.86 -1.15 -7.23
C GLY A 54 -13.74 -0.27 -6.70
N ALA A 55 -13.81 1.04 -6.92
CA ALA A 55 -12.87 1.99 -6.32
C ALA A 55 -12.93 1.96 -4.78
N ALA A 56 -14.13 1.90 -4.20
CA ALA A 56 -14.31 1.77 -2.76
C ALA A 56 -13.76 0.43 -2.22
N LEU A 57 -14.02 -0.67 -2.92
CA LEU A 57 -13.47 -1.99 -2.57
C LEU A 57 -11.95 -2.01 -2.65
N HIS A 58 -11.37 -1.42 -3.69
CA HIS A 58 -9.93 -1.29 -3.87
C HIS A 58 -9.28 -0.55 -2.69
N LEU A 59 -9.85 0.59 -2.27
CA LEU A 59 -9.37 1.35 -1.12
C LEU A 59 -9.53 0.56 0.19
N ALA A 60 -10.66 -0.14 0.38
CA ALA A 60 -10.87 -0.99 1.54
C ALA A 60 -9.83 -2.12 1.62
N LEU A 61 -9.60 -2.83 0.51
CA LEU A 61 -8.58 -3.88 0.41
C LEU A 61 -7.16 -3.33 0.61
N SER A 62 -6.90 -2.10 0.18
CA SER A 62 -5.62 -1.42 0.40
C SER A 62 -5.32 -1.23 1.89
N PHE A 63 -6.32 -0.88 2.70
CA PHE A 63 -6.17 -0.80 4.16
C PHE A 63 -5.91 -2.17 4.79
N VAL A 64 -6.66 -3.18 4.37
CA VAL A 64 -6.49 -4.57 4.86
C VAL A 64 -5.10 -5.07 4.53
N LEU A 65 -4.64 -4.88 3.29
CA LEU A 65 -3.34 -5.35 2.83
C LEU A 65 -2.19 -4.67 3.57
N ALA A 66 -2.23 -3.34 3.74
CA ALA A 66 -1.21 -2.62 4.51
C ALA A 66 -1.22 -3.02 5.99
N GLY A 67 -2.39 -3.26 6.58
CA GLY A 67 -2.53 -3.80 7.93
C GLY A 67 -1.91 -5.19 8.06
N ALA A 68 -2.24 -6.10 7.14
CA ALA A 68 -1.70 -7.45 7.07
C ALA A 68 -0.18 -7.43 6.87
N PHE A 69 0.35 -6.60 5.98
CA PHE A 69 1.79 -6.42 5.78
C PHE A 69 2.47 -5.95 7.07
N VAL A 70 1.92 -4.94 7.73
CA VAL A 70 2.50 -4.44 8.98
C VAL A 70 2.50 -5.52 10.06
N TRP A 71 1.42 -6.29 10.17
CA TRP A 71 1.29 -7.33 11.17
C TRP A 71 2.15 -8.56 10.89
N ALA A 72 2.09 -9.11 9.68
CA ALA A 72 2.74 -10.36 9.31
C ALA A 72 4.21 -10.21 8.89
N VAL A 73 4.62 -9.03 8.39
CA VAL A 73 5.96 -8.83 7.82
C VAL A 73 6.74 -7.79 8.60
N ARG A 74 6.19 -6.57 8.76
CA ARG A 74 6.94 -5.47 9.39
C ARG A 74 7.23 -5.71 10.87
N ARG A 75 6.28 -6.29 11.62
CA ARG A 75 6.44 -6.57 13.06
C ARG A 75 7.52 -7.62 13.34
N PRO A 76 7.55 -8.80 12.68
CA PRO A 76 8.67 -9.72 12.81
C PRO A 76 10.02 -9.10 12.44
N LEU A 77 10.02 -8.23 11.43
CA LEU A 77 11.19 -7.49 10.98
C LEU A 77 11.35 -6.13 11.67
N ALA A 78 10.88 -5.97 12.92
CA ALA A 78 10.86 -4.68 13.62
C ALA A 78 12.21 -3.95 13.57
N ARG A 79 13.30 -4.69 13.75
CA ARG A 79 14.69 -4.20 13.77
C ARG A 79 15.33 -4.03 12.39
N ALA A 80 14.66 -4.45 11.32
CA ALA A 80 15.19 -4.33 9.98
C ALA A 80 15.18 -2.86 9.51
N GLY A 81 16.24 -2.47 8.80
CA GLY A 81 16.41 -1.11 8.29
C GLY A 81 15.47 -0.77 7.14
N ALA A 82 15.52 0.48 6.68
CA ALA A 82 14.67 0.99 5.60
C ALA A 82 14.76 0.16 4.31
N ALA A 83 15.98 -0.28 3.93
CA ALA A 83 16.18 -1.13 2.75
C ALA A 83 15.37 -2.44 2.82
N ALA A 84 15.29 -3.07 3.99
CA ALA A 84 14.48 -4.27 4.17
C ALA A 84 12.98 -3.97 4.05
N VAL A 85 12.51 -2.82 4.55
CA VAL A 85 11.12 -2.39 4.40
C VAL A 85 10.77 -2.20 2.92
N TRP A 86 11.62 -1.52 2.15
CA TRP A 86 11.45 -1.38 0.70
C TRP A 86 11.42 -2.73 0.00
N ALA A 87 12.46 -3.55 0.20
CA ALA A 87 12.59 -4.85 -0.46
C ALA A 87 11.40 -5.77 -0.16
N THR A 88 11.01 -5.88 1.11
CA THR A 88 9.88 -6.74 1.50
C THR A 88 8.53 -6.19 1.03
N SER A 89 8.34 -4.86 1.00
CA SER A 89 7.09 -4.27 0.47
C SER A 89 6.94 -4.58 -1.01
N LEU A 90 8.00 -4.38 -1.81
CA LEU A 90 7.97 -4.69 -3.24
C LEU A 90 7.78 -6.19 -3.50
N ALA A 91 8.53 -7.04 -2.79
CA ALA A 91 8.43 -8.49 -2.93
C ALA A 91 7.05 -9.04 -2.56
N VAL A 92 6.46 -8.57 -1.45
CA VAL A 92 5.11 -8.98 -1.05
C VAL A 92 4.08 -8.53 -2.06
N LEU A 93 4.17 -7.29 -2.57
CA LEU A 93 3.21 -6.81 -3.56
C LEU A 93 3.36 -7.50 -4.91
N ALA A 94 4.58 -7.88 -5.31
CA ALA A 94 4.80 -8.74 -6.48
C ALA A 94 4.21 -10.15 -6.28
N ALA A 95 4.33 -10.72 -5.08
CA ALA A 95 3.72 -12.01 -4.76
C ALA A 95 2.18 -11.94 -4.74
N VAL A 96 1.61 -10.89 -4.15
CA VAL A 96 0.16 -10.63 -4.16
C VAL A 96 -0.33 -10.42 -5.59
N TRP A 97 0.42 -9.68 -6.41
CA TRP A 97 0.13 -9.55 -7.84
C TRP A 97 0.10 -10.91 -8.53
N ALA A 98 1.11 -11.75 -8.33
CA ALA A 98 1.19 -13.07 -8.96
C ALA A 98 0.01 -13.96 -8.55
N LEU A 99 -0.32 -14.00 -7.25
CA LEU A 99 -1.50 -14.74 -6.77
C LEU A 99 -2.80 -14.19 -7.38
N ASN A 100 -2.95 -12.87 -7.45
CA ASN A 100 -4.16 -12.26 -8.00
C ASN A 100 -4.29 -12.53 -9.50
N PHE A 101 -3.27 -12.24 -10.31
CA PHE A 101 -3.36 -12.27 -11.78
C PHE A 101 -3.12 -13.64 -12.40
N LEU A 102 -2.42 -14.55 -11.71
CA LEU A 102 -2.09 -15.88 -12.24
C LEU A 102 -2.94 -17.00 -11.65
N VAL A 103 -3.63 -16.76 -10.52
CA VAL A 103 -4.39 -17.80 -9.81
C VAL A 103 -5.83 -17.37 -9.57
N LEU A 104 -6.06 -16.28 -8.83
CA LEU A 104 -7.40 -15.93 -8.36
C LEU A 104 -8.28 -15.35 -9.47
N LEU A 105 -7.83 -14.29 -10.15
CA LEU A 105 -8.62 -13.60 -11.17
C LEU A 105 -8.92 -14.45 -12.41
N PRO A 106 -8.01 -15.31 -12.91
CA PRO A 106 -8.37 -16.23 -14.00
C PRO A 106 -9.57 -17.14 -13.69
N VAL A 107 -9.79 -17.46 -12.40
CA VAL A 107 -10.93 -18.28 -11.95
C VAL A 107 -12.16 -17.41 -11.63
N LEU A 108 -11.96 -16.26 -10.99
CA LEU A 108 -13.05 -15.42 -10.49
C LEU A 108 -13.62 -14.46 -11.54
N ASN A 109 -12.74 -13.83 -12.33
CA ASN A 109 -13.10 -12.85 -13.34
C ASN A 109 -11.99 -12.75 -14.42
N PRO A 110 -12.00 -13.63 -15.44
CA PRO A 110 -10.97 -13.64 -16.47
C PRO A 110 -10.96 -12.35 -17.30
N ALA A 111 -12.12 -11.69 -17.48
CA ALA A 111 -12.20 -10.43 -18.23
C ALA A 111 -11.36 -9.31 -17.60
N PHE A 112 -11.21 -9.30 -16.27
CA PHE A 112 -10.34 -8.34 -15.59
C PHE A 112 -8.85 -8.55 -15.91
N VAL A 113 -8.44 -9.80 -16.15
CA VAL A 113 -7.06 -10.14 -16.50
C VAL A 113 -6.70 -9.59 -17.88
N ASP A 114 -7.67 -9.57 -18.80
CA ASP A 114 -7.49 -9.12 -20.17
C ASP A 114 -7.56 -7.58 -20.34
N LEU A 115 -8.04 -6.84 -19.33
CA LEU A 115 -8.16 -5.38 -19.39
C LEU A 115 -6.80 -4.67 -19.57
N MET A 116 -5.76 -5.20 -18.95
CA MET A 116 -4.44 -4.57 -18.92
C MET A 116 -3.34 -5.62 -19.03
N PRO A 117 -2.28 -5.36 -19.81
CA PRO A 117 -1.17 -6.28 -19.93
C PRO A 117 -0.45 -6.46 -18.58
N TYR A 118 0.02 -7.68 -18.32
CA TYR A 118 0.68 -8.05 -17.06
C TYR A 118 1.75 -7.07 -16.57
N PRO A 119 2.65 -6.54 -17.42
CA PRO A 119 3.62 -5.55 -16.95
C PRO A 119 2.98 -4.29 -16.38
N ALA A 120 1.88 -3.80 -16.97
CA ALA A 120 1.20 -2.61 -16.48
C ALA A 120 0.54 -2.85 -15.10
N THR A 121 -0.05 -4.02 -14.89
CA THR A 121 -0.67 -4.36 -13.60
C THR A 121 0.38 -4.68 -12.52
N LEU A 122 1.53 -5.24 -12.90
CA LEU A 122 2.67 -5.41 -12.00
C LEU A 122 3.25 -4.06 -11.57
N VAL A 123 3.46 -3.13 -12.50
CA VAL A 123 3.93 -1.78 -12.18
C VAL A 123 2.99 -1.10 -11.18
N SER A 124 1.67 -1.22 -11.38
CA SER A 124 0.67 -0.76 -10.40
C SER A 124 0.96 -1.28 -8.98
N LYS A 125 1.14 -2.60 -8.85
CA LYS A 125 1.37 -3.24 -7.54
C LYS A 125 2.73 -2.88 -6.94
N LEU A 126 3.75 -2.68 -7.76
CA LEU A 126 5.05 -2.19 -7.28
C LEU A 126 4.97 -0.73 -6.82
N LEU A 127 4.21 0.12 -7.50
CA LEU A 127 3.93 1.49 -7.07
C LEU A 127 3.18 1.52 -5.73
N PHE A 128 2.22 0.60 -5.53
CA PHE A 128 1.62 0.40 -4.20
C PHE A 128 2.68 0.10 -3.16
N GLY A 129 3.52 -0.91 -3.42
CA GLY A 129 4.55 -1.36 -2.48
C GLY A 129 5.55 -0.25 -2.16
N ALA A 130 5.92 0.55 -3.15
CA ALA A 130 6.80 1.69 -3.02
C ALA A 130 6.17 2.81 -2.16
N ALA A 131 4.94 3.21 -2.45
CA ALA A 131 4.23 4.23 -1.68
C ALA A 131 4.01 3.79 -0.22
N MET A 132 3.64 2.52 -0.02
CA MET A 132 3.53 1.91 1.32
C MET A 132 4.88 1.98 2.06
N ALA A 133 5.97 1.53 1.43
CA ALA A 133 7.31 1.56 2.03
C ALA A 133 7.74 2.98 2.40
N ALA A 134 7.53 3.96 1.52
CA ALA A 134 7.85 5.36 1.78
C ALA A 134 7.17 5.89 3.04
N VAL A 135 5.87 5.62 3.22
CA VAL A 135 5.12 6.03 4.42
C VAL A 135 5.65 5.34 5.68
N LEU A 136 5.91 4.03 5.61
CA LEU A 136 6.42 3.26 6.75
C LEU A 136 7.81 3.72 7.19
N VAL A 137 8.70 3.99 6.23
CA VAL A 137 10.07 4.47 6.50
C VAL A 137 10.05 5.90 7.04
N ALA A 138 9.28 6.80 6.42
CA ALA A 138 9.16 8.19 6.91
C ALA A 138 8.66 8.25 8.35
N ARG A 139 7.68 7.40 8.71
CA ARG A 139 7.21 7.27 10.10
C ARG A 139 8.27 6.70 11.04
N GLY A 140 9.02 5.68 10.61
CA GLY A 140 10.13 5.13 11.39
C GLY A 140 11.18 6.19 11.73
N ASN A 141 11.61 6.95 10.73
CA ASN A 141 12.60 8.02 10.91
C ASN A 141 12.12 9.12 11.86
N ALA A 142 10.84 9.51 11.77
CA ALA A 142 10.25 10.50 12.66
C ALA A 142 10.18 10.04 14.12
N VAL A 143 9.97 8.73 14.38
CA VAL A 143 9.98 8.16 15.73
C VAL A 143 11.40 8.19 16.31
N THR A 144 12.39 7.73 15.56
CA THR A 144 13.80 7.71 16.00
C THR A 144 14.34 9.13 16.28
N ALA A 145 13.98 10.12 15.45
CA ALA A 145 14.38 11.51 15.68
C ALA A 145 13.81 12.06 17.00
N ARG A 146 12.52 11.78 17.29
CA ARG A 146 11.87 12.23 18.53
C ARG A 146 12.46 11.57 19.77
N SER A 147 12.80 10.28 19.71
CA SER A 147 13.42 9.59 20.85
C SER A 147 14.81 10.15 21.16
N GLY A 148 15.63 10.41 20.14
CA GLY A 148 16.97 10.98 20.33
C GLY A 148 16.95 12.37 20.97
N THR A 149 16.04 13.26 20.53
CA THR A 149 15.87 14.58 21.16
C THR A 149 15.42 14.46 22.63
N SER A 150 14.54 13.51 22.95
CA SER A 150 14.07 13.28 24.33
C SER A 150 15.20 12.80 25.25
N GLU A 151 16.02 11.85 24.80
CA GLU A 151 17.16 11.33 25.56
C GLU A 151 18.23 12.40 25.81
N TYR A 152 18.54 13.20 24.79
CA TYR A 152 19.47 14.32 24.91
C TYR A 152 18.98 15.36 25.94
N ASN A 153 17.72 15.77 25.85
CA ASN A 153 17.13 16.73 26.79
C ASN A 153 17.11 16.19 28.22
N GLY A 154 16.77 14.91 28.42
CA GLY A 154 16.82 14.27 29.74
C GLY A 154 18.22 14.26 30.34
N THR A 155 19.24 14.01 29.51
CA THR A 155 20.64 14.01 29.93
C THR A 155 21.10 15.41 30.37
N LEU A 156 20.75 16.45 29.59
CA LEU A 156 21.06 17.85 29.93
C LEU A 156 20.39 18.31 31.22
N ILE A 157 19.11 17.98 31.41
CA ILE A 157 18.38 18.35 32.63
C ILE A 157 18.99 17.63 33.83
N GLY A 158 19.27 16.33 33.69
CA GLY A 158 19.88 15.53 34.75
C GLY A 158 21.27 16.03 35.16
N SER A 159 22.11 16.45 34.20
CA SER A 159 23.42 17.04 34.50
C SER A 159 23.30 18.41 35.16
N ALA A 160 22.38 19.26 34.70
CA ALA A 160 22.13 20.58 35.30
C ALA A 160 21.62 20.49 36.75
N ILE A 161 20.75 19.51 37.05
CA ILE A 161 20.27 19.27 38.42
C ILE A 161 21.40 18.80 39.34
N ARG A 162 22.25 17.87 38.87
CA ARG A 162 23.41 17.40 39.65
C ARG A 162 24.40 18.53 39.92
N ALA A 163 24.68 19.37 38.93
CA ALA A 163 25.59 20.52 39.08
C ALA A 163 25.08 21.57 40.08
N ARG A 164 23.76 21.70 40.29
CA ARG A 164 23.18 22.60 41.30
C ARG A 164 23.14 22.03 42.73
N ARG A 165 23.44 20.74 42.90
CA ARG A 165 23.44 20.06 44.21
C ARG A 165 24.84 19.80 44.76
N ALA A 166 25.88 20.11 43.99
CA ALA A 166 27.28 20.13 44.41
C ALA A 166 27.65 21.54 44.88
#